data_AF-A0A843GNW5-F1
#
_entry.id   AF-A0A843GNW5-F1
#
_cell.length_a   1.000
_cell.length_b   1.000
_cell.length_c   1.000
_cell.angle_alpha   90.00
_cell.angle_beta   90.00
_cell.angle_gamma   90.00
#
_symmetry.space_group_name_H-M   'P 1'
#
loop_
_entity.id
_entity.type
_entity.pdbx_description
1 polymer ?
#
loop_
_entity_poly.entity_id
_entity_poly.type
_entity_poly.pdbx_seq_one_letter_code
_entity_poly.pdbx_strand_id
1 'polypeptide(L)'
;MKFYTSYFSQIRHFKPYQLAFSTAMWNPAFFRNEHIDNEGRLIGLRANPFIPGPICKNDCRGPEKCLVTPDECLFLKHYRIQLDRLKIEDIITRFEAIAREVQKDLGFIEEPEIILIVYEAPSNPCSERVVIQQWFKDNGIEIEEWKNQHD
;
A
#
# COMPACT_ATOMS: atom_id res chain seq x y z
N MET A 1 3.89 -15.03 5.84
CA MET A 1 3.90 -13.57 5.68
C MET A 1 2.51 -13.09 5.33
N LYS A 2 2.02 -12.07 6.02
CA LYS A 2 0.69 -11.50 5.78
C LYS A 2 0.77 -10.19 5.00
N PHE A 3 -0.27 -9.90 4.25
CA PHE A 3 -0.42 -8.69 3.45
C PHE A 3 -1.70 -7.97 3.83
N TYR A 4 -1.61 -6.65 3.92
CA TYR A 4 -2.73 -5.77 4.24
C TYR A 4 -2.71 -4.51 3.37
N THR A 5 -3.84 -3.83 3.28
CA THR A 5 -3.86 -2.40 2.96
C THR A 5 -4.05 -1.59 4.23
N SER A 6 -3.64 -0.32 4.25
CA SER A 6 -4.00 0.57 5.34
C SER A 6 -4.05 2.03 4.91
N TYR A 7 -4.97 2.79 5.49
CA TYR A 7 -4.90 4.24 5.44
C TYR A 7 -3.64 4.76 6.16
N PHE A 8 -3.01 5.76 5.55
CA PHE A 8 -1.79 6.40 5.98
C PHE A 8 -1.72 6.81 7.46
N SER A 9 -2.81 7.30 8.07
CA SER A 9 -2.78 7.73 9.48
C SER A 9 -2.51 6.58 10.46
N GLN A 10 -2.72 5.33 10.06
CA GLN A 10 -2.60 4.15 10.92
C GLN A 10 -1.14 3.74 11.17
N ILE A 11 -0.19 4.23 10.38
CA ILE A 11 1.24 3.90 10.53
C ILE A 11 1.74 4.14 11.97
N ARG A 12 1.22 5.18 12.64
CA ARG A 12 1.55 5.51 14.04
C ARG A 12 1.18 4.43 15.06
N HIS A 13 0.36 3.45 14.68
CA HIS A 13 -0.06 2.33 15.52
C HIS A 13 0.67 1.03 15.19
N PHE A 14 1.48 1.02 14.13
CA PHE A 14 2.17 -0.17 13.71
C PHE A 14 3.26 -0.58 14.70
N LYS A 15 3.64 -1.86 14.63
CA LYS A 15 4.78 -2.43 15.32
C LYS A 15 6.00 -2.48 14.39
N PRO A 16 7.23 -2.63 14.92
CA PRO A 16 8.44 -2.72 14.10
C PRO A 16 8.40 -3.78 12.99
N TYR A 17 7.71 -4.92 13.23
CA TYR A 17 7.54 -5.99 12.25
C TYR A 17 6.47 -5.72 11.17
N GLN A 18 5.73 -4.61 11.29
CA GLN A 18 4.68 -4.20 10.35
C GLN A 18 5.25 -3.16 9.37
N LEU A 19 5.66 -3.65 8.21
CA LEU A 19 6.40 -2.89 7.22
C LEU A 19 5.44 -2.11 6.31
N ALA A 20 5.43 -0.80 6.48
CA ALA A 20 4.57 0.12 5.74
C ALA A 20 5.19 0.49 4.38
N PHE A 21 4.58 0.06 3.28
CA PHE A 21 5.01 0.43 1.93
C PHE A 21 4.03 1.40 1.30
N SER A 22 4.48 2.62 0.99
CA SER A 22 3.65 3.63 0.34
C SER A 22 3.33 3.28 -1.12
N THR A 23 2.06 3.39 -1.50
CA THR A 23 1.57 3.36 -2.89
C THR A 23 1.38 4.77 -3.47
N ALA A 24 1.57 5.82 -2.66
CA ALA A 24 1.28 7.19 -3.07
C ALA A 24 2.26 7.71 -4.13
N MET A 25 1.73 8.47 -5.11
CA MET A 25 2.56 9.16 -6.10
C MET A 25 3.53 10.15 -5.45
N TRP A 26 3.05 10.89 -4.46
CA TRP A 26 3.84 11.83 -3.66
C TRP A 26 3.77 11.46 -2.19
N ASN A 27 4.89 11.02 -1.63
CA ASN A 27 4.97 10.75 -0.21
C ASN A 27 4.86 12.06 0.59
N PRO A 28 4.13 12.07 1.71
CA PRO A 28 4.17 13.18 2.65
C PRO A 28 5.59 13.35 3.21
N ALA A 29 5.84 14.54 3.75
CA ALA A 29 7.19 14.99 4.10
C ALA A 29 7.99 14.01 4.96
N PHE A 30 7.33 13.40 5.94
CA PHE A 30 7.95 12.44 6.85
C PHE A 30 8.18 11.06 6.25
N PHE A 31 7.56 10.74 5.10
CA PHE A 31 7.72 9.45 4.41
C PHE A 31 8.67 9.57 3.20
N ARG A 32 9.41 10.69 3.07
CA ARG A 32 10.26 10.96 1.91
C ARG A 32 11.53 10.12 1.88
N ASN A 33 12.14 9.88 3.04
CA ASN A 33 13.38 9.14 3.17
C ASN A 33 13.20 7.96 4.10
N GLU A 34 13.91 6.87 3.83
CA GLU A 34 13.97 5.71 4.71
C GLU A 34 14.66 6.09 6.02
N HIS A 35 13.97 5.85 7.14
CA HIS A 35 14.50 6.08 8.49
C HIS A 35 13.74 5.23 9.50
N ILE A 36 14.36 5.05 10.67
CA ILE A 36 13.71 4.45 11.84
C ILE A 36 13.15 5.58 12.69
N ASP A 37 11.88 5.49 13.06
CA ASP A 37 11.26 6.45 13.98
C ASP A 37 11.53 6.13 15.46
N ASN A 38 11.01 6.97 16.36
CA ASN A 38 11.25 6.84 17.80
C ASN A 38 10.65 5.55 18.39
N GLU A 39 9.71 4.93 17.69
CA GLU A 39 9.04 3.68 18.07
C GLU A 39 9.69 2.45 17.42
N GLY A 40 10.81 2.61 16.70
CA GLY A 40 11.55 1.52 16.09
C GLY A 40 10.97 1.01 14.77
N ARG A 41 10.06 1.77 14.14
CA ARG A 41 9.45 1.37 12.86
C ARG A 41 10.28 1.89 11.69
N LEU A 42 10.44 1.05 10.68
CA LEU A 42 10.99 1.48 9.40
C LEU A 42 9.93 2.23 8.58
N ILE A 43 10.18 3.51 8.34
CA ILE A 43 9.33 4.43 7.60
C ILE A 43 10.03 4.77 6.29
N GLY A 44 9.27 5.01 5.22
CA GLY A 44 9.80 5.49 3.94
C GLY A 44 9.84 4.45 2.82
N LEU A 45 9.50 3.19 3.09
CA LEU A 45 9.50 2.12 2.10
C LEU A 45 8.49 2.37 0.97
N ARG A 46 8.88 2.10 -0.28
CA ARG A 46 8.05 2.37 -1.46
C ARG A 46 7.61 1.08 -2.14
N ALA A 47 6.31 0.92 -2.34
CA ALA A 47 5.76 -0.13 -3.20
C ALA A 47 5.73 0.36 -4.66
N ASN A 48 6.90 0.62 -5.26
CA ASN A 48 7.02 1.25 -6.60
C ASN A 48 6.09 0.67 -7.69
N PRO A 49 5.87 -0.66 -7.81
CA PRO A 49 4.93 -1.22 -8.80
C PRO A 49 3.46 -0.78 -8.61
N PHE A 50 3.09 -0.45 -7.38
CA PHE A 50 1.74 -0.02 -6.99
C PHE A 50 1.57 1.49 -7.04
N ILE A 51 2.60 2.25 -7.41
CA ILE A 51 2.48 3.71 -7.54
C ILE A 51 1.81 4.03 -8.86
N PRO A 52 0.74 4.85 -8.90
CA PRO A 52 0.07 5.21 -10.14
C PRO A 52 1.05 5.72 -11.19
N GLY A 53 1.11 5.01 -12.31
CA GLY A 53 2.03 5.26 -13.41
C GLY A 53 1.46 6.24 -14.45
N PRO A 54 2.19 6.45 -15.57
CA PRO A 54 1.80 7.42 -16.59
C PRO A 54 0.40 7.20 -17.19
N ILE A 55 -0.09 5.95 -17.23
CA ILE A 55 -1.43 5.63 -17.73
C ILE A 55 -2.55 6.23 -16.85
N CYS A 56 -2.29 6.45 -15.56
CA CYS A 56 -3.25 7.02 -14.61
C CYS A 56 -3.22 8.56 -14.56
N LYS A 57 -2.35 9.19 -15.37
CA LYS A 57 -2.03 10.61 -15.25
C LYS A 57 -3.24 11.47 -15.64
N ASN A 58 -3.62 12.38 -14.74
CA ASN A 58 -4.76 13.30 -14.89
C ASN A 58 -6.15 12.65 -14.94
N ASP A 59 -6.28 11.35 -14.65
CA ASP A 59 -7.57 10.67 -14.67
C ASP A 59 -8.44 11.01 -13.46
N CYS A 60 -7.82 11.26 -12.30
CA CYS A 60 -8.52 11.67 -11.08
C CYS A 60 -8.57 13.20 -10.99
N ARG A 61 -9.79 13.75 -10.88
CA ARG A 61 -10.03 15.20 -10.75
C ARG A 61 -10.20 15.68 -9.30
N GLY A 62 -10.12 14.77 -8.34
CA GLY A 62 -10.37 15.04 -6.93
C GLY A 62 -11.87 15.18 -6.59
N PRO A 63 -12.22 15.15 -5.29
CA PRO A 63 -13.61 15.04 -4.83
C PRO A 63 -14.49 16.22 -5.25
N GLU A 64 -13.93 17.43 -5.40
CA GLU A 64 -14.70 18.62 -5.77
C GLU A 64 -15.10 18.67 -7.25
N LYS A 65 -14.38 17.95 -8.13
CA LYS A 65 -14.54 18.05 -9.59
C LYS A 65 -14.87 16.71 -10.26
N CYS A 66 -14.91 15.64 -9.49
CA CYS A 66 -15.22 14.30 -9.95
C CYS A 66 -16.71 14.03 -9.75
N LEU A 67 -17.45 13.83 -10.84
CA LEU A 67 -18.89 13.53 -10.82
C LEU A 67 -19.20 12.07 -11.14
N VAL A 68 -18.16 11.24 -11.30
CA VAL A 68 -18.31 9.84 -11.69
C VAL A 68 -18.30 8.93 -10.47
N THR A 69 -19.00 7.81 -10.58
CA THR A 69 -18.94 6.74 -9.57
C THR A 69 -17.62 5.97 -9.69
N PRO A 70 -17.19 5.23 -8.64
CA PRO A 70 -15.99 4.40 -8.71
C PRO A 70 -15.96 3.43 -9.90
N ASP A 71 -17.11 2.86 -10.27
CA ASP A 71 -17.24 1.93 -11.40
C ASP A 71 -16.99 2.61 -12.77
N GLU A 72 -17.18 3.92 -12.84
CA GLU A 72 -16.95 4.73 -14.03
C GLU A 72 -15.59 5.44 -14.01
N CYS A 73 -14.86 5.38 -12.89
CA CYS A 73 -13.62 6.09 -12.66
C CYS A 73 -12.49 5.58 -13.58
N LEU A 74 -12.05 6.43 -14.52
CA LEU A 74 -10.94 6.12 -15.42
C LEU A 74 -9.64 5.83 -14.67
N PHE A 75 -9.39 6.54 -13.56
CA PHE A 75 -8.21 6.33 -12.74
C PHE A 75 -8.18 4.89 -12.20
N LEU A 76 -9.28 4.41 -11.61
CA LEU A 76 -9.34 3.05 -11.05
C LEU A 76 -9.23 1.98 -12.14
N LYS A 77 -9.81 2.22 -13.33
CA LYS A 77 -9.69 1.32 -14.49
C LYS A 77 -8.26 1.23 -15.00
N HIS A 78 -7.60 2.37 -15.22
CA HIS A 78 -6.22 2.41 -15.69
C HIS A 78 -5.24 1.89 -14.63
N TYR A 79 -5.52 2.15 -13.35
CA TYR A 79 -4.74 1.61 -12.24
C TYR A 79 -4.86 0.08 -12.19
N ARG A 80 -6.06 -0.48 -12.40
CA ARG A 80 -6.24 -1.93 -12.54
C ARG A 80 -5.44 -2.50 -13.70
N ILE A 81 -5.50 -1.87 -14.89
CA ILE A 81 -4.72 -2.27 -16.07
C ILE A 81 -3.21 -2.24 -15.78
N GLN A 82 -2.73 -1.29 -14.97
CA GLN A 82 -1.34 -1.27 -14.54
C GLN A 82 -1.00 -2.48 -13.69
N LEU A 83 -1.82 -2.80 -12.68
CA LEU A 83 -1.57 -3.94 -11.79
C LEU A 83 -1.64 -5.28 -12.56
N ASP A 84 -2.54 -5.43 -13.52
CA ASP A 84 -2.66 -6.64 -14.36
C ASP A 84 -1.41 -6.92 -15.22
N ARG A 85 -0.47 -5.97 -15.34
CA ARG A 85 0.82 -6.18 -16.01
C ARG A 85 1.89 -6.74 -15.09
N LEU A 86 1.64 -6.77 -13.78
CA LEU A 86 2.56 -7.31 -12.79
C LEU A 86 2.37 -8.83 -12.69
N LYS A 87 3.46 -9.53 -12.38
CA LYS A 87 3.42 -10.96 -12.00
C LYS A 87 3.41 -11.05 -10.49
N ILE A 88 2.41 -11.73 -9.92
CA ILE A 88 2.26 -11.81 -8.47
C ILE A 88 3.48 -12.45 -7.81
N GLU A 89 4.08 -13.46 -8.43
CA GLU A 89 5.24 -14.18 -7.90
C GLU A 89 6.46 -13.27 -7.74
N ASP A 90 6.69 -12.37 -8.70
CA ASP A 90 7.78 -11.40 -8.68
C ASP A 90 7.56 -10.37 -7.55
N ILE A 91 6.31 -9.96 -7.35
CA ILE A 91 5.90 -9.02 -6.31
C ILE A 91 6.10 -9.63 -4.91
N ILE A 92 5.61 -10.86 -4.69
CA ILE A 92 5.75 -11.56 -3.42
C ILE A 92 7.22 -11.81 -3.11
N THR A 93 7.99 -12.33 -4.07
CA THR A 93 9.43 -12.58 -3.89
C THR A 93 10.18 -11.31 -3.49
N ARG A 94 9.85 -10.17 -4.10
CA ARG A 94 10.44 -8.88 -3.77
C ARG A 94 10.11 -8.47 -2.33
N PHE A 95 8.85 -8.55 -1.92
CA PHE A 95 8.45 -8.19 -0.56
C PHE A 95 9.12 -9.09 0.48
N GLU A 96 9.19 -10.40 0.22
CA GLU A 96 9.86 -11.33 1.11
C GLU A 96 11.36 -11.07 1.25
N ALA A 97 12.04 -10.67 0.18
CA ALA A 97 13.45 -10.33 0.23
C ALA A 97 13.68 -9.11 1.13
N ILE A 98 12.94 -8.02 0.88
CA ILE A 98 13.03 -6.79 1.68
C ILE A 98 12.70 -7.08 3.14
N ALA A 99 11.62 -7.81 3.40
CA ALA A 99 11.18 -8.13 4.76
C ALA A 99 12.23 -8.93 5.55
N ARG A 100 12.91 -9.88 4.90
CA ARG A 100 14.00 -10.66 5.51
C ARG A 100 15.21 -9.80 5.85
N GLU A 101 15.58 -8.87 4.97
CA GLU A 101 16.67 -7.92 5.21
C GLU A 101 16.32 -7.00 6.39
N VAL A 102 15.13 -6.40 6.38
CA VAL A 102 14.68 -5.51 7.46
C VAL A 102 14.56 -6.24 8.80
N GLN A 103 14.06 -7.47 8.82
CA GLN A 103 13.99 -8.29 10.02
C GLN A 103 15.39 -8.54 10.61
N LYS A 104 16.35 -8.87 9.76
CA LYS A 104 17.74 -9.10 10.17
C LYS A 104 18.38 -7.82 10.73
N ASP A 105 18.16 -6.69 10.06
CA ASP A 105 18.80 -5.42 10.41
C ASP A 105 18.22 -4.81 11.69
N LEU A 106 16.91 -4.98 11.93
CA LEU A 106 16.22 -4.47 13.12
C LEU A 106 16.11 -5.48 14.27
N GLY A 107 16.36 -6.76 14.01
CA GLY A 107 16.47 -7.80 15.03
C GLY A 107 15.15 -8.19 15.72
N PHE A 108 14.00 -7.93 15.09
CA PHE A 108 12.70 -8.38 15.62
C PHE A 108 12.45 -9.87 15.31
N ILE A 109 11.72 -10.55 16.20
CA ILE A 109 11.51 -12.02 16.13
C ILE A 109 10.23 -12.39 15.40
N GLU A 110 9.27 -11.47 15.35
CA GLU A 110 7.97 -11.65 14.75
C GLU A 110 8.07 -11.84 13.23
N GLU A 111 7.14 -12.60 12.64
CA GLU A 111 7.07 -12.70 11.19
C GLU A 111 6.68 -11.34 10.61
N PRO A 112 7.43 -10.80 9.62
CA PRO A 112 7.08 -9.53 9.00
C PRO A 112 5.66 -9.54 8.40
N GLU A 113 4.96 -8.42 8.57
CA GLU A 113 3.69 -8.15 7.89
C GLU A 113 3.89 -7.01 6.89
N ILE A 114 3.39 -7.16 5.67
CA ILE A 114 3.50 -6.16 4.61
C ILE A 114 2.20 -5.36 4.56
N ILE A 115 2.29 -4.04 4.68
CA ILE A 115 1.13 -3.17 4.67
C ILE A 115 1.27 -2.14 3.56
N LEU A 116 0.41 -2.24 2.55
CA LEU A 116 0.34 -1.29 1.43
C LEU A 116 -0.45 -0.06 1.86
N ILE A 117 0.23 1.07 1.94
CA ILE A 117 -0.31 2.31 2.47
C ILE A 117 -0.90 3.17 1.38
N VAL A 118 -2.21 3.37 1.48
CA VAL A 118 -2.99 4.27 0.62
C VAL A 118 -3.25 5.60 1.32
N TYR A 119 -3.37 6.68 0.54
CA TYR A 119 -3.57 8.03 1.08
C TYR A 119 -5.02 8.32 1.47
N GLU A 120 -5.99 7.61 0.93
CA GLU A 120 -7.41 7.89 1.21
C GLU A 120 -7.95 7.04 2.37
N ALA A 121 -8.82 7.63 3.17
CA ALA A 121 -9.48 6.94 4.29
C ALA A 121 -10.29 5.71 3.83
N PRO A 122 -10.56 4.72 4.71
CA PRO A 122 -11.33 3.53 4.37
C PRO A 122 -12.73 3.81 3.82
N SER A 123 -13.35 4.90 4.28
CA SER A 123 -14.67 5.34 3.85
C SER A 123 -14.69 5.97 2.46
N ASN A 124 -13.54 6.25 1.83
CA ASN A 124 -13.50 6.82 0.49
C ASN A 124 -13.62 5.70 -0.57
N PRO A 125 -14.73 5.63 -1.31
CA PRO A 125 -14.96 4.59 -2.29
C PRO A 125 -14.09 4.74 -3.54
N CYS A 126 -13.46 5.90 -3.75
CA CYS A 126 -12.55 6.17 -4.85
C CYS A 126 -11.09 5.75 -4.56
N SER A 127 -10.84 5.11 -3.41
CA SER A 127 -9.51 4.70 -3.02
C SER A 127 -9.01 3.54 -3.87
N GLU A 128 -7.77 3.66 -4.33
CA GLU A 128 -7.00 2.58 -4.98
C GLU A 128 -6.96 1.28 -4.16
N ARG A 129 -7.21 1.36 -2.84
CA ARG A 129 -7.38 0.22 -1.93
C ARG A 129 -8.19 -0.92 -2.53
N VAL A 130 -9.38 -0.60 -3.05
CA VAL A 130 -10.33 -1.62 -3.54
C VAL A 130 -9.72 -2.36 -4.73
N VAL A 131 -9.03 -1.64 -5.62
CA VAL A 131 -8.37 -2.22 -6.78
C VAL A 131 -7.19 -3.09 -6.37
N ILE A 132 -6.40 -2.67 -5.38
CA ILE A 132 -5.28 -3.45 -4.84
C ILE A 132 -5.81 -4.76 -4.23
N GLN A 133 -6.79 -4.68 -3.32
CA GLN A 133 -7.37 -5.84 -2.66
C GLN A 133 -7.97 -6.82 -3.69
N GLN A 134 -8.68 -6.32 -4.69
CA GLN A 134 -9.24 -7.15 -5.75
C GLN A 134 -8.14 -7.78 -6.62
N TRP A 135 -7.08 -7.05 -6.95
CA TRP A 135 -5.97 -7.60 -7.74
C TRP A 135 -5.25 -8.73 -6.98
N PHE A 136 -4.99 -8.58 -5.68
CA PHE A 136 -4.45 -9.66 -4.86
C PHE A 136 -5.40 -10.87 -4.84
N LYS A 137 -6.70 -10.64 -4.65
CA LYS A 137 -7.72 -11.69 -4.64
C LYS A 137 -7.78 -12.46 -5.95
N ASP A 138 -7.72 -11.77 -7.09
CA ASP A 138 -7.73 -12.38 -8.42
C ASP A 138 -6.47 -13.21 -8.69
N ASN A 139 -5.38 -12.95 -7.95
CA ASN A 139 -4.15 -13.73 -7.95
C ASN A 139 -4.09 -14.77 -6.81
N GLY A 140 -5.23 -15.06 -6.16
CA GLY A 140 -5.35 -16.12 -5.16
C GLY A 140 -4.86 -15.75 -3.76
N ILE A 141 -4.64 -14.46 -3.47
CA ILE A 141 -4.20 -13.98 -2.15
C ILE A 141 -5.27 -13.04 -1.60
N GLU A 142 -5.90 -13.42 -0.49
CA GLU A 142 -6.86 -12.55 0.17
C GLU A 142 -6.15 -11.59 1.12
N ILE A 143 -6.38 -10.29 0.94
CA ILE A 143 -5.84 -9.23 1.79
C ILE A 143 -6.98 -8.31 2.23
N GLU A 144 -6.86 -7.76 3.43
CA GLU A 144 -7.88 -6.89 4.02
C GLU A 144 -7.28 -5.57 4.51
N GLU A 145 -8.14 -4.62 4.86
CA GLU A 145 -7.71 -3.41 5.55
C GLU A 145 -7.21 -3.80 6.94
N TRP A 146 -6.00 -3.36 7.27
CA TRP A 146 -5.42 -3.52 8.58
C TRP A 146 -6.31 -2.86 9.64
N LYS A 147 -6.56 -3.59 10.72
CA LYS A 147 -7.32 -3.11 11.89
C LYS A 147 -6.40 -3.10 13.09
N ASN A 148 -6.43 -2.00 13.83
CA ASN A 148 -5.76 -1.94 15.11
C ASN A 148 -6.44 -2.94 16.05
N GLN A 149 -5.68 -3.81 16.72
CA GLN A 149 -6.23 -4.86 17.59
C GLN A 149 -6.82 -4.30 18.92
N HIS A 150 -7.01 -2.99 19.00
CA HIS A 150 -7.54 -2.27 20.17
C HIS A 150 -8.82 -1.46 19.86
N ASP A 151 -9.44 -1.67 18.70
CA ASP A 151 -10.75 -1.11 18.35
C ASP A 151 -11.87 -2.17 18.43
#